data_AF-A0A0T6B4Q9-F1
#
_entry.id   AF-A0A0T6B4Q9-F1
#
_cell.length_a   1.000
_cell.length_b   1.000
_cell.length_c   1.000
_cell.angle_alpha   90.00
_cell.angle_beta   90.00
_cell.angle_gamma   90.00
#
_symmetry.space_group_name_H-M   'P 1'
#
loop_
_entity.id
_entity.type
_entity.pdbx_description
1 polymer ?
#
loop_
_entity_poly.entity_id
_entity_poly.type
_entity_poly.pdbx_seq_one_letter_code
_entity_poly.pdbx_strand_id
1 'polypeptide(L)'
;MALISARTIIKCGQLINESLLKNMRPASVIRSLSNVIRDEQKKEQGAPPYASTETETKPNEELEKLKKEISELSVKNSELLDKYKRALADGENLRVRLTKQISEAKIFGIQSFCKDLLDVADVLNKATESVPKQEINNNNPYLKSLYEGLVMTEAQLQTVFKRHGLEPVNPLNEKFNPNFHEALFQQDVEGKESG
;
A
#
# COMPACT_ATOMS: atom_id res chain seq x y z
N MET A 1 -26.05 23.96 1.93
CA MET A 1 -24.87 23.57 2.75
C MET A 1 -23.76 22.83 1.99
N ALA A 2 -23.84 22.61 0.66
CA ALA A 2 -22.84 21.83 -0.08
C ALA A 2 -21.58 22.61 -0.57
N LEU A 3 -21.56 23.95 -0.49
CA LEU A 3 -20.47 24.76 -1.03
C LEU A 3 -19.29 24.99 -0.07
N ILE A 4 -19.45 24.65 1.22
CA ILE A 4 -18.42 24.88 2.24
C ILE A 4 -17.41 23.72 2.28
N SER A 5 -17.82 22.48 1.95
CA SER A 5 -16.93 21.30 2.00
C SER A 5 -15.92 21.27 0.83
N ALA A 6 -16.35 21.61 -0.38
CA ALA A 6 -15.47 21.60 -1.55
C ALA A 6 -14.34 22.65 -1.48
N ARG A 7 -14.61 23.84 -0.90
CA ARG A 7 -13.59 24.88 -0.72
C ARG A 7 -12.53 24.47 0.31
N THR A 8 -12.90 23.77 1.38
CA THR A 8 -11.96 23.31 2.41
C THR A 8 -11.04 22.21 1.89
N ILE A 9 -11.56 21.29 1.06
CA ILE A 9 -10.79 20.21 0.44
C ILE A 9 -9.77 20.77 -0.57
N ILE A 10 -10.18 21.75 -1.40
CA ILE A 10 -9.27 22.39 -2.37
C ILE A 10 -8.15 23.16 -1.64
N LYS A 11 -8.48 23.84 -0.53
CA LYS A 11 -7.49 24.60 0.25
C LYS A 11 -6.49 23.69 0.99
N CYS A 12 -6.93 22.54 1.49
CA CYS A 12 -6.03 21.52 2.03
C CYS A 12 -5.12 20.91 0.96
N GLY A 13 -5.62 20.65 -0.24
CA GLY A 13 -4.81 20.17 -1.37
C GLY A 13 -3.71 21.15 -1.79
N GLN A 14 -4.01 22.46 -1.80
CA GLN A 14 -3.02 23.51 -2.09
C GLN A 14 -1.93 23.62 -1.02
N LEU A 15 -2.26 23.46 0.27
CA LEU A 15 -1.29 23.50 1.37
C LEU A 15 -0.34 22.28 1.38
N ILE A 16 -0.82 21.11 0.94
CA ILE A 16 0.02 19.92 0.80
C ILE A 16 1.01 20.09 -0.37
N ASN A 17 0.58 20.68 -1.49
CA ASN A 17 1.47 20.95 -2.62
C ASN A 17 2.49 22.06 -2.32
N GLU A 18 2.13 23.11 -1.58
CA GLU A 18 3.09 24.14 -1.17
C GLU A 18 4.14 23.63 -0.17
N SER A 19 3.78 22.72 0.73
CA SER A 19 4.73 22.16 1.70
C SER A 19 5.71 21.18 1.04
N LEU A 20 5.29 20.46 0.00
CA LEU A 20 6.17 19.65 -0.84
C LEU A 20 7.12 20.49 -1.70
N LEU A 21 6.66 21.65 -2.21
CA LEU A 21 7.49 22.57 -2.99
C LEU A 21 8.49 23.38 -2.15
N LYS A 22 8.18 23.66 -0.88
CA LYS A 22 9.11 24.34 0.06
C LYS A 22 10.28 23.46 0.51
N ASN A 23 10.18 22.13 0.37
CA ASN A 23 11.25 21.18 0.72
C ASN A 23 12.10 20.72 -0.47
N MET A 24 11.77 21.13 -1.70
CA MET A 24 12.68 20.97 -2.84
C MET A 24 13.61 22.18 -2.92
N ARG A 25 14.88 21.95 -2.56
CA ARG A 25 15.96 22.95 -2.68
C ARG A 25 16.00 23.50 -4.12
N PRO A 26 16.16 24.82 -4.30
CA PRO A 26 16.21 25.41 -5.64
C PRO A 26 17.42 24.89 -6.42
N ALA A 27 17.23 24.64 -7.71
CA ALA A 27 18.24 24.15 -8.65
C ALA A 27 19.48 25.08 -8.80
N SER A 28 19.49 26.24 -8.14
CA SER A 28 20.63 27.16 -8.08
C SER A 28 21.82 26.61 -7.29
N VAL A 29 21.59 25.73 -6.29
CA VAL A 29 22.66 25.17 -5.45
C VAL A 29 23.45 24.06 -6.16
N ILE A 30 22.88 23.44 -7.21
CA ILE A 30 23.56 22.41 -8.01
C ILE A 30 24.49 23.03 -9.06
N ARG A 31 24.29 24.30 -9.43
CA ARG A 31 25.11 24.99 -10.45
C ARG A 31 26.46 25.47 -9.91
N SER A 32 26.55 25.81 -8.62
CA SER A 32 27.82 26.25 -8.00
C SER A 32 28.83 25.10 -7.88
N LEU A 33 28.38 23.87 -7.62
CA LEU A 33 29.25 22.69 -7.56
C LEU A 33 29.81 22.28 -8.94
N SER A 34 29.08 22.55 -10.02
CA SER A 34 29.55 22.25 -11.38
C SER A 34 30.67 23.17 -11.88
N ASN A 35 30.78 24.39 -11.32
CA ASN A 35 31.82 25.34 -11.69
C ASN A 35 33.13 25.09 -10.93
N VAL A 36 33.07 24.58 -9.70
CA VAL A 36 34.28 24.27 -8.90
C VAL A 36 35.04 23.07 -9.47
N ILE A 37 34.35 22.09 -10.06
CA ILE A 37 34.98 20.90 -10.64
C ILE A 37 35.63 21.19 -12.01
N ARG A 38 35.26 22.30 -12.67
CA ARG A 38 35.71 22.61 -14.04
C ARG A 38 37.02 23.41 -14.13
N ASP A 39 37.44 24.06 -13.04
CA ASP A 39 38.63 24.91 -13.00
C ASP A 39 39.92 24.16 -12.61
N GLU A 40 39.86 22.93 -12.09
CA GLU A 40 41.06 22.19 -11.68
C GLU A 40 41.79 21.43 -12.82
N GLN A 41 41.22 21.31 -14.02
CA GLN A 41 41.82 20.50 -15.11
C GLN A 41 42.61 21.27 -16.17
N LYS A 42 42.96 22.55 -15.94
CA LYS A 42 43.67 23.34 -16.97
C LYS A 42 44.83 24.16 -16.41
N LYS A 43 45.86 23.47 -15.87
CA LYS A 43 47.19 24.05 -15.67
C LYS A 43 48.26 22.97 -15.49
N GLU A 44 48.59 22.28 -16.57
CA GLU A 44 49.90 21.62 -16.71
C GLU A 44 50.51 22.04 -18.05
N GLN A 45 51.63 22.75 -17.98
CA GLN A 45 52.83 22.68 -18.83
C GLN A 45 53.51 24.06 -18.92
N GLY A 46 54.72 24.13 -18.36
CA GLY A 46 55.64 25.26 -18.50
C GLY A 46 56.66 25.34 -17.37
N ALA A 47 57.78 24.63 -17.52
CA ALA A 47 59.04 24.83 -16.78
C ALA A 47 60.13 25.29 -17.80
N PRO A 48 61.32 25.81 -17.43
CA PRO A 48 61.93 26.23 -16.13
C PRO A 48 62.55 27.68 -16.25
N PRO A 49 63.55 28.20 -15.47
CA PRO A 49 64.41 27.57 -14.45
C PRO A 49 64.75 28.33 -13.14
N TYR A 50 64.97 27.49 -12.11
CA TYR A 50 65.81 27.54 -10.90
C TYR A 50 66.39 28.88 -10.38
N ALA A 51 66.07 29.19 -9.12
CA ALA A 51 67.01 29.76 -8.15
C ALA A 51 66.65 29.25 -6.74
N SER A 52 67.63 28.63 -6.10
CA SER A 52 67.59 27.94 -4.81
C SER A 52 67.82 28.86 -3.62
N THR A 53 67.01 28.74 -2.56
CA THR A 53 67.41 29.05 -1.18
C THR A 53 66.61 28.18 -0.19
N GLU A 54 67.34 27.66 0.78
CA GLU A 54 67.02 26.63 1.77
C GLU A 54 65.92 27.02 2.77
N THR A 55 65.07 26.04 3.14
CA THR A 55 64.46 25.86 4.48
C THR A 55 63.74 24.50 4.51
N GLU A 56 64.53 23.43 4.51
CA GLU A 56 64.03 22.07 4.74
C GLU A 56 63.76 21.88 6.25
N THR A 57 62.51 21.54 6.60
CA THR A 57 62.10 20.55 7.64
C THR A 57 60.65 20.74 8.15
N LYS A 58 60.02 21.92 8.03
CA LYS A 58 58.65 22.16 8.55
C LYS A 58 57.43 21.84 7.65
N PRO A 59 57.48 21.91 6.30
CA PRO A 59 56.28 21.70 5.48
C PRO A 59 55.82 20.25 5.41
N ASN A 60 56.70 19.29 5.73
CA ASN A 60 56.40 17.86 5.60
C ASN A 60 55.52 17.34 6.75
N GLU A 61 55.70 17.85 7.98
CA GLU A 61 54.88 17.46 9.13
C GLU A 61 53.44 18.00 9.05
N GLU A 62 53.27 19.20 8.51
CA GLU A 62 51.96 19.82 8.31
C GLU A 62 51.19 19.12 7.17
N LEU A 63 51.89 18.76 6.09
CA LEU A 63 51.34 17.91 5.02
C LEU A 63 50.89 16.54 5.53
N GLU A 64 51.67 15.88 6.39
CA GLU A 64 51.28 14.59 6.97
C GLU A 64 50.10 14.70 7.93
N LYS A 65 49.95 15.80 8.68
CA LYS A 65 48.76 16.08 9.49
C LYS A 65 47.51 16.29 8.63
N LEU A 66 47.61 17.11 7.58
CA LEU A 66 46.52 17.33 6.62
C LEU A 66 46.09 16.04 5.92
N LYS A 67 47.03 15.18 5.51
CA LYS A 67 46.70 13.87 4.91
C LYS A 67 45.97 12.95 5.88
N LYS A 68 46.36 12.95 7.16
CA LYS A 68 45.65 12.19 8.21
C LYS A 68 44.24 12.73 8.44
N GLU A 69 44.07 14.04 8.47
CA GLU A 69 42.74 14.65 8.63
C GLU A 69 41.83 14.37 7.43
N ILE A 70 42.36 14.43 6.21
CA ILE A 70 41.64 14.05 4.98
C ILE A 70 41.25 12.57 5.01
N SER A 71 42.15 11.68 5.45
CA SER A 71 41.83 10.25 5.51
C SER A 71 40.77 9.95 6.58
N GLU A 72 40.87 10.56 7.76
CA GLU A 72 39.85 10.46 8.81
C GLU A 72 38.49 11.01 8.36
N LEU A 73 38.47 12.17 7.69
CA LEU A 73 37.25 12.75 7.14
C LEU A 73 36.66 11.88 6.03
N SER A 74 37.49 11.28 5.19
CA SER A 74 37.06 10.33 4.14
C SER A 74 36.40 9.10 4.76
N VAL A 75 36.99 8.53 5.81
CA VAL A 75 36.41 7.38 6.54
C VAL A 75 35.07 7.78 7.16
N LYS A 76 35.01 8.89 7.90
CA LYS A 76 33.75 9.39 8.50
C LYS A 76 32.68 9.64 7.44
N ASN A 77 33.05 10.20 6.29
CA ASN A 77 32.12 10.44 5.19
C ASN A 77 31.60 9.11 4.60
N SER A 78 32.48 8.12 4.42
CA SER A 78 32.07 6.79 3.95
C SER A 78 31.10 6.10 4.92
N GLU A 79 31.34 6.20 6.23
CA GLU A 79 30.45 5.67 7.27
C GLU A 79 29.10 6.38 7.28
N LEU A 80 29.08 7.70 7.15
CA LEU A 80 27.84 8.49 7.08
C LEU A 80 27.04 8.15 5.82
N LEU A 81 27.71 7.97 4.67
CA LEU A 81 27.06 7.56 3.43
C LEU A 81 26.48 6.15 3.54
N ASP A 82 27.17 5.20 4.18
CA ASP A 82 26.62 3.86 4.43
C ASP A 82 25.38 3.92 5.34
N LYS A 83 25.48 4.63 6.47
CA LYS A 83 24.34 4.85 7.38
C LYS A 83 23.16 5.51 6.68
N TYR A 84 23.42 6.51 5.85
CA TYR A 84 22.40 7.21 5.09
C TYR A 84 21.73 6.29 4.07
N LYS A 85 22.50 5.53 3.29
CA LYS A 85 21.96 4.55 2.33
C LYS A 85 21.13 3.48 3.02
N ARG A 86 21.58 2.99 4.17
CA ARG A 86 20.82 2.01 4.99
C ARG A 86 19.51 2.61 5.49
N ALA A 87 19.55 3.83 6.05
CA ALA A 87 18.35 4.51 6.52
C ALA A 87 17.33 4.76 5.39
N LEU A 88 17.80 5.09 4.18
CA LEU A 88 16.93 5.22 3.01
C LEU A 88 16.30 3.87 2.61
N ALA A 89 17.09 2.80 2.60
CA ALA A 89 16.58 1.46 2.33
C ALA A 89 15.55 1.00 3.36
N ASP A 90 15.79 1.24 4.64
CA ASP A 90 14.86 0.92 5.72
C ASP A 90 13.54 1.71 5.59
N GLY A 91 13.63 2.99 5.24
CA GLY A 91 12.47 3.83 4.98
C GLY A 91 11.61 3.32 3.82
N GLU A 92 12.25 2.90 2.72
CA GLU A 92 11.54 2.36 1.55
C GLU A 92 10.93 0.99 1.85
N ASN A 93 11.66 0.11 2.53
CA ASN A 93 11.14 -1.19 2.97
C ASN A 93 9.92 -1.03 3.90
N LEU A 94 9.98 -0.08 4.83
CA LEU A 94 8.85 0.24 5.70
C LEU A 94 7.66 0.78 4.90
N ARG A 95 7.91 1.69 3.95
CA ARG A 95 6.86 2.24 3.07
C ARG A 95 6.14 1.13 2.32
N VAL A 96 6.89 0.23 1.67
CA VAL A 96 6.32 -0.92 0.93
C VAL A 96 5.51 -1.81 1.88
N ARG A 97 6.06 -2.16 3.04
CA ARG A 97 5.36 -2.98 4.04
C ARG A 97 4.05 -2.32 4.50
N LEU A 98 4.08 -1.04 4.84
CA LEU A 98 2.90 -0.31 5.30
C LEU A 98 1.85 -0.20 4.20
N THR A 99 2.24 0.02 2.94
CA THR A 99 1.27 0.04 1.83
C THR A 99 0.55 -1.29 1.68
N LYS A 100 1.28 -2.41 1.83
CA LYS A 100 0.69 -3.76 1.84
C LYS A 100 -0.26 -3.93 3.03
N GLN A 101 0.17 -3.59 4.24
CA GLN A 101 -0.68 -3.70 5.44
C GLN A 101 -1.96 -2.85 5.34
N ILE A 102 -1.88 -1.64 4.78
CA ILE A 102 -3.04 -0.79 4.53
C ILE A 102 -3.99 -1.44 3.52
N SER A 103 -3.46 -2.04 2.45
CA SER A 103 -4.29 -2.74 1.46
C SER A 103 -4.98 -3.97 2.06
N GLU A 104 -4.26 -4.75 2.87
CA GLU A 104 -4.81 -5.92 3.58
C GLU A 104 -5.85 -5.49 4.61
N ALA A 105 -5.59 -4.46 5.41
CA ALA A 105 -6.54 -3.95 6.40
C ALA A 105 -7.83 -3.44 5.76
N LYS A 106 -7.79 -2.90 4.53
CA LYS A 106 -9.01 -2.51 3.80
C LYS A 106 -9.85 -3.72 3.39
N ILE A 107 -9.20 -4.80 2.95
CA ILE A 107 -9.89 -6.02 2.49
C ILE A 107 -10.45 -6.78 3.70
N PHE A 108 -9.64 -7.01 4.73
CA PHE A 108 -10.05 -7.79 5.91
C PHE A 108 -10.86 -6.98 6.93
N GLY A 109 -10.79 -5.64 6.90
CA GLY A 109 -11.51 -4.79 7.85
C GLY A 109 -13.04 -4.84 7.71
N ILE A 110 -13.56 -5.13 6.51
CA ILE A 110 -15.01 -5.31 6.29
C ILE A 110 -15.46 -6.76 6.50
N GLN A 111 -14.54 -7.71 6.63
CA GLN A 111 -14.85 -9.13 6.68
C GLN A 111 -15.72 -9.50 7.88
N SER A 112 -15.48 -8.93 9.07
CA SER A 112 -16.30 -9.19 10.25
C SER A 112 -17.73 -8.71 10.05
N PHE A 113 -17.92 -7.50 9.53
CA PHE A 113 -19.23 -6.96 9.21
C PHE A 113 -19.97 -7.83 8.18
N CYS A 114 -19.27 -8.28 7.14
CA CYS A 114 -19.84 -9.20 6.16
C CYS A 114 -20.25 -10.54 6.78
N LYS A 115 -19.46 -11.08 7.70
CA LYS A 115 -19.78 -12.33 8.42
C LYS A 115 -21.08 -12.18 9.21
N ASP A 116 -21.23 -11.09 9.96
CA ASP A 116 -22.45 -10.82 10.73
C ASP A 116 -23.69 -10.64 9.82
N LEU A 117 -23.47 -10.16 8.59
CA LEU A 117 -24.55 -10.00 7.60
C LEU A 117 -24.95 -11.32 6.93
N LEU A 118 -24.12 -12.36 6.98
CA LEU A 118 -24.49 -13.70 6.46
C LEU A 118 -25.63 -14.31 7.27
N ASP A 119 -25.62 -14.15 8.60
CA ASP A 119 -26.71 -14.63 9.46
C ASP A 119 -28.06 -14.01 9.05
N VAL A 120 -28.06 -12.73 8.66
CA VAL A 120 -29.26 -12.04 8.17
C VAL A 120 -29.69 -12.58 6.80
N ALA A 121 -28.74 -12.86 5.91
CA ALA A 121 -29.03 -13.45 4.60
C ALA A 121 -29.66 -14.85 4.76
N ASP A 122 -29.16 -15.66 5.68
CA ASP A 122 -29.69 -17.00 5.95
C ASP A 122 -31.10 -16.95 6.55
N VAL A 123 -31.37 -15.99 7.45
CA VAL A 123 -32.72 -15.77 7.98
C VAL A 123 -33.69 -15.34 6.87
N LEU A 124 -33.25 -14.49 5.93
CA LEU A 124 -34.07 -14.10 4.78
C LEU A 124 -34.37 -15.29 3.86
N ASN A 125 -33.37 -16.12 3.56
CA ASN A 125 -33.56 -17.35 2.77
C ASN A 125 -34.54 -18.31 3.46
N LYS A 126 -34.40 -18.50 4.77
CA LYS A 126 -35.34 -19.33 5.53
C LYS A 126 -36.75 -18.75 5.51
N ALA A 127 -36.88 -17.42 5.56
CA ALA A 127 -38.18 -16.76 5.48
C ALA A 127 -38.84 -16.95 4.11
N THR A 128 -38.08 -16.91 3.01
CA THR A 128 -38.62 -17.20 1.66
C THR A 128 -38.99 -18.68 1.50
N GLU A 129 -38.25 -19.60 2.11
CA GLU A 129 -38.55 -21.04 2.08
C GLU A 129 -39.75 -21.44 2.96
N SER A 130 -39.99 -20.72 4.05
CA SER A 130 -41.05 -21.04 5.02
C SER A 130 -42.46 -20.75 4.50
N VAL A 131 -42.60 -19.95 3.43
CA VAL A 131 -43.91 -19.63 2.85
C VAL A 131 -44.40 -20.80 1.99
N PRO A 132 -45.57 -21.41 2.28
CA PRO A 132 -46.09 -22.49 1.47
C PRO A 132 -46.40 -21.99 0.05
N LYS A 133 -45.78 -22.60 -0.96
CA LYS A 133 -45.96 -22.21 -2.37
C LYS A 133 -47.42 -22.28 -2.83
N GLN A 134 -48.22 -23.13 -2.19
CA GLN A 134 -49.65 -23.29 -2.48
C GLN A 134 -50.51 -22.11 -2.01
N GLU A 135 -50.01 -21.27 -1.10
CA GLU A 135 -50.72 -20.09 -0.60
C GLU A 135 -50.31 -18.80 -1.35
N ILE A 136 -49.26 -18.86 -2.17
CA ILE A 136 -48.78 -17.75 -3.01
C ILE A 136 -49.65 -17.65 -4.28
N ASN A 137 -50.94 -17.41 -4.08
CA ASN A 137 -51.94 -17.38 -5.13
C ASN A 137 -52.63 -16.01 -5.16
N ASN A 138 -53.34 -15.71 -6.25
CA ASN A 138 -54.12 -14.47 -6.36
C ASN A 138 -55.27 -14.38 -5.32
N ASN A 139 -55.55 -15.47 -4.58
CA ASN A 139 -56.51 -15.50 -3.48
C ASN A 139 -56.06 -14.63 -2.29
N ASN A 140 -54.75 -14.44 -2.09
CA ASN A 140 -54.20 -13.54 -1.08
C ASN A 140 -53.15 -12.60 -1.71
N PRO A 141 -53.56 -11.48 -2.33
CA PRO A 141 -52.66 -10.59 -3.05
C PRO A 141 -51.62 -9.92 -2.14
N TYR A 142 -51.93 -9.71 -0.85
CA TYR A 142 -51.00 -9.13 0.11
C TYR A 142 -49.83 -10.07 0.42
N LEU A 143 -50.11 -11.36 0.62
CA LEU A 143 -49.07 -12.36 0.86
C LEU A 143 -48.14 -12.51 -0.35
N LYS A 144 -48.72 -12.53 -1.57
CA LYS A 144 -47.95 -12.57 -2.82
C LYS A 144 -47.03 -11.36 -2.96
N SER A 145 -47.56 -10.15 -2.76
CA SER A 145 -46.76 -8.92 -2.84
C SER A 145 -45.64 -8.87 -1.80
N LEU A 146 -45.90 -9.35 -0.57
CA LEU A 146 -44.89 -9.44 0.47
C LEU A 146 -43.76 -10.42 0.11
N TYR A 147 -44.13 -11.60 -0.40
CA TYR A 147 -43.18 -12.62 -0.85
C TYR A 147 -42.28 -12.09 -1.98
N GLU A 148 -42.88 -11.46 -2.99
CA GLU A 148 -42.14 -10.83 -4.10
C GLU A 148 -41.17 -9.75 -3.58
N GLY A 149 -41.60 -8.90 -2.65
CA GLY A 149 -40.72 -7.90 -2.03
C GLY A 149 -39.54 -8.52 -1.26
N LEU A 150 -39.77 -9.65 -0.59
CA LEU A 150 -38.72 -10.38 0.12
C LEU A 150 -37.68 -10.96 -0.84
N VAL A 151 -38.14 -11.61 -1.91
CA VAL A 151 -37.28 -12.16 -2.99
C VAL A 151 -36.45 -11.05 -3.66
N MET A 152 -37.06 -9.88 -3.92
CA MET A 152 -36.34 -8.73 -4.47
C MET A 152 -35.25 -8.23 -3.51
N THR A 153 -35.54 -8.19 -2.20
CA THR A 153 -34.57 -7.76 -1.18
C THR A 153 -33.41 -8.74 -1.07
N GLU A 154 -33.67 -10.05 -1.10
CA GLU A 154 -32.67 -11.11 -1.14
C GLU A 154 -31.75 -10.94 -2.37
N ALA A 155 -32.33 -10.75 -3.56
CA ALA A 155 -31.56 -10.55 -4.79
C ALA A 155 -30.67 -9.28 -4.74
N GLN A 156 -31.18 -8.20 -4.14
CA GLN A 156 -30.40 -6.98 -3.93
C GLN A 156 -29.24 -7.21 -2.96
N LEU A 157 -29.48 -7.95 -1.87
CA LEU A 157 -28.43 -8.31 -0.91
C LEU A 157 -27.33 -9.15 -1.58
N GLN A 158 -27.69 -10.15 -2.37
CA GLN A 158 -26.73 -10.95 -3.14
C GLN A 158 -25.92 -10.10 -4.13
N THR A 159 -26.55 -9.10 -4.75
CA THR A 159 -25.85 -8.16 -5.63
C THR A 159 -24.84 -7.31 -4.85
N VAL A 160 -25.20 -6.87 -3.64
CA VAL A 160 -24.30 -6.12 -2.75
C VAL A 160 -23.09 -6.99 -2.37
N PHE A 161 -23.32 -8.25 -1.98
CA PHE A 161 -22.25 -9.20 -1.68
C PHE A 161 -21.26 -9.37 -2.84
N LYS A 162 -21.75 -9.59 -4.06
CA LYS A 162 -20.90 -9.72 -5.26
C LYS A 162 -20.03 -8.49 -5.51
N ARG A 163 -20.55 -7.27 -5.30
CA ARG A 163 -19.74 -6.03 -5.44
C ARG A 163 -18.59 -5.94 -4.44
N HIS A 164 -18.75 -6.55 -3.27
CA HIS A 164 -17.72 -6.60 -2.23
C HIS A 164 -16.86 -7.88 -2.32
N GLY A 165 -16.98 -8.67 -3.39
CA GLY A 165 -16.18 -9.87 -3.63
C GLY A 165 -16.64 -11.11 -2.87
N LEU A 166 -17.88 -11.11 -2.36
CA LEU A 166 -18.48 -12.27 -1.71
C LEU A 166 -19.34 -13.02 -2.73
N GLU A 167 -19.00 -14.29 -2.95
CA GLU A 167 -19.75 -15.19 -3.83
C GLU A 167 -20.28 -16.37 -3.01
N PRO A 168 -21.55 -16.76 -3.20
CA PRO A 168 -22.10 -17.94 -2.56
C PRO A 168 -21.46 -19.20 -3.14
N VAL A 169 -20.99 -20.09 -2.27
CA VAL A 169 -20.49 -21.42 -2.64
C VAL A 169 -21.59 -22.44 -2.41
N ASN A 170 -21.96 -23.19 -3.44
CA ASN A 170 -22.96 -24.25 -3.34
C ASN A 170 -22.38 -25.59 -3.85
N PRO A 171 -21.85 -26.45 -2.97
CA PRO A 171 -21.11 -27.65 -3.36
C PRO A 171 -21.99 -28.83 -3.82
N LEU A 172 -23.27 -28.59 -4.14
CA LEU A 172 -24.15 -29.66 -4.60
C LEU A 172 -23.61 -30.31 -5.88
N ASN A 173 -23.22 -31.58 -5.77
CA ASN A 173 -22.62 -32.40 -6.84
C ASN A 173 -21.15 -32.08 -7.16
N GLU A 174 -20.47 -31.26 -6.36
CA GLU A 174 -19.04 -31.02 -6.48
C GLU A 174 -18.24 -31.98 -5.58
N LYS A 175 -16.99 -32.25 -5.94
CA LYS A 175 -16.09 -33.03 -5.09
C LYS A 175 -15.77 -32.23 -3.82
N PHE A 176 -15.84 -32.88 -2.66
CA PHE A 176 -15.54 -32.24 -1.39
C PHE A 176 -14.11 -31.66 -1.37
N ASN A 177 -13.98 -30.40 -0.92
CA ASN A 177 -12.71 -29.69 -0.77
C ASN A 177 -12.60 -29.11 0.65
N PRO A 178 -11.67 -29.60 1.50
CA PRO A 178 -11.53 -29.14 2.89
C PRO A 178 -11.23 -27.64 3.06
N ASN A 179 -10.73 -26.96 2.02
CA ASN A 179 -10.47 -25.52 2.10
C ASN A 179 -11.74 -24.67 1.96
N PHE A 180 -12.80 -25.22 1.35
CA PHE A 180 -14.03 -24.48 1.05
C PHE A 180 -15.25 -25.08 1.77
N HIS A 181 -15.23 -26.37 2.10
CA HIS A 181 -16.39 -27.10 2.62
C HIS A 181 -16.11 -27.61 4.03
N GLU A 182 -17.11 -27.49 4.90
CA GLU A 182 -17.12 -28.11 6.23
C GLU A 182 -18.06 -29.33 6.20
N ALA A 183 -17.51 -30.53 6.41
CA ALA A 183 -18.29 -31.77 6.42
C ALA A 183 -18.94 -31.97 7.80
N LEU A 184 -20.27 -31.86 7.87
CA LEU A 184 -21.03 -32.08 9.11
C LEU A 184 -21.55 -33.51 9.25
N PHE A 185 -21.95 -34.14 8.14
CA PHE A 185 -22.55 -35.47 8.12
C PHE A 185 -22.10 -36.25 6.88
N GLN A 186 -22.10 -37.57 7.01
CA GLN A 186 -21.88 -38.50 5.89
C GLN A 186 -23.20 -39.24 5.61
N GLN A 187 -23.56 -39.33 4.33
CA GLN A 187 -24.72 -40.09 3.87
C GLN A 187 -24.34 -40.90 2.63
N ASP A 188 -24.75 -42.16 2.61
CA ASP A 188 -24.59 -43.01 1.43
C ASP A 188 -25.66 -42.63 0.39
N VAL A 189 -25.21 -42.18 -0.78
CA VAL A 189 -26.08 -41.79 -1.90
C VAL A 189 -25.75 -42.69 -3.09
N GLU A 190 -26.74 -43.41 -3.61
CA GLU A 190 -26.57 -44.26 -4.80
C GLU A 190 -26.10 -43.42 -6.00
N GLY A 191 -25.02 -43.86 -6.65
CA GLY A 191 -24.51 -43.26 -7.88
C GLY A 191 -23.53 -42.10 -7.70
N LYS A 192 -23.07 -41.79 -6.48
CA LYS A 192 -21.99 -40.81 -6.24
C LYS A 192 -20.74 -41.47 -5.68
N GLU A 193 -19.57 -40.99 -6.12
CA GLU A 193 -18.28 -41.40 -5.58
C GLU A 193 -18.09 -40.90 -4.14
N SER A 194 -17.34 -41.64 -3.34
CA SER A 194 -16.99 -41.25 -1.97
C SER A 194 -16.11 -39.99 -1.98
N GLY A 195 -16.55 -38.94 -1.30
CA GLY A 195 -15.85 -37.65 -1.23
C GLY A 195 -16.58 -36.64 -0.39
#